data_AF-A0A9D6L4D1-F1
#
_entry.id   AF-A0A9D6L4D1-F1
#
_cell.length_a   1.000
_cell.length_b   1.000
_cell.length_c   1.000
_cell.angle_alpha   90.00
_cell.angle_beta   90.00
_cell.angle_gamma   90.00
#
_symmetry.space_group_name_H-M   'P 1'
#
loop_
_entity.id
_entity.type
_entity.pdbx_description
1 polymer ?
#
loop_
_entity_poly.entity_id
_entity_poly.type
_entity_poly.pdbx_seq_one_letter_code
_entity_poly.pdbx_strand_id
1 'polypeptide(L)'
;NYLEASGENVMFGGSPKVIEGVVPSDIEIRRNHFFKPLSWRPGNPAFAGTPWQVKNHLEVKNGQRILVEGNVVENTWPSTGGQRGYMLVLTPAHELGAVPQARVQDITIRYNRFAHASSWINSRFFSPGDNGKGPASPPDVVCSENQVPEGCLRARRWHIHDNVVEDVSSAVWGGEGKMFQVIGPVDDIVLENNTVFEDQWIAFFAGPGPGRGPNRLPERFVFRNNIVWSGVRGVGGNGTADGSVTLAFHTPHSTFDRNVIVGPALVPYPGKNSFEGKLEKMQFRNFAAGDYRLLPSSKYRKAGIGGKDPGADIDALEKATEGVVVNVKPLAQ
;
A
#
# COMPACT_ATOMS: atom_id res chain seq x y z
N ASN A 1 7.68 20.23 -1.96
CA ASN A 1 8.98 19.96 -2.62
C ASN A 1 8.79 19.09 -3.85
N TYR A 2 9.79 18.99 -4.73
CA TYR A 2 9.86 18.01 -5.82
C TYR A 2 10.99 17.01 -5.53
N LEU A 3 10.69 15.71 -5.55
CA LEU A 3 11.62 14.63 -5.21
C LEU A 3 11.70 13.65 -6.39
N GLU A 4 12.88 13.54 -6.98
CA GLU A 4 13.13 12.69 -8.15
C GLU A 4 14.39 11.83 -7.92
N ALA A 5 14.24 10.51 -7.95
CA ALA A 5 15.33 9.55 -7.82
C ALA A 5 14.90 8.18 -8.35
N SER A 6 15.83 7.41 -8.94
CA SER A 6 15.50 6.05 -9.40
C SER A 6 15.37 5.08 -8.22
N GLY A 7 16.22 5.22 -7.21
CA GLY A 7 16.16 4.45 -5.95
C GLY A 7 15.01 4.89 -5.02
N GLU A 8 15.15 4.58 -3.72
CA GLU A 8 14.23 5.09 -2.70
C GLU A 8 14.38 6.61 -2.56
N ASN A 9 13.30 7.38 -2.78
CA ASN A 9 13.36 8.85 -2.64
C ASN A 9 13.50 9.25 -1.16
N VAL A 10 12.78 8.56 -0.28
CA VAL A 10 12.88 8.73 1.18
C VAL A 10 12.93 7.36 1.83
N MET A 11 13.88 7.17 2.75
CA MET A 11 14.03 5.91 3.48
C MET A 11 14.42 6.14 4.94
N PHE A 12 13.80 5.39 5.86
CA PHE A 12 14.18 5.32 7.27
C PHE A 12 14.58 3.89 7.66
N GLY A 13 15.83 3.69 8.06
CA GLY A 13 16.45 2.37 8.26
C GLY A 13 17.27 1.94 7.04
N GLY A 14 17.53 0.63 6.87
CA GLY A 14 18.32 0.14 5.74
C GLY A 14 19.84 0.03 5.99
N SER A 15 20.29 0.37 7.20
CA SER A 15 21.70 0.34 7.57
C SER A 15 21.89 -0.33 8.93
N PRO A 16 22.95 -1.14 9.13
CA PRO A 16 23.25 -1.76 10.41
C PRO A 16 23.78 -0.74 11.44
N LYS A 17 24.05 0.51 11.05
CA LYS A 17 24.51 1.54 11.98
C LYS A 17 23.33 2.07 12.79
N VAL A 18 23.38 1.88 14.10
CA VAL A 18 22.30 2.25 15.01
C VAL A 18 22.80 3.10 16.16
N ILE A 19 21.92 3.94 16.68
CA ILE A 19 22.00 4.45 18.04
C ILE A 19 21.10 3.54 18.88
N GLU A 20 21.69 2.88 19.86
CA GLU A 20 20.98 1.92 20.73
C GLU A 20 19.78 2.58 21.41
N GLY A 21 18.65 1.86 21.48
CA GLY A 21 17.40 2.36 22.05
C GLY A 21 16.68 3.43 21.22
N VAL A 22 17.28 3.97 20.16
CA VAL A 22 16.69 5.06 19.36
C VAL A 22 15.91 4.53 18.16
N VAL A 23 14.78 5.18 17.92
CA VAL A 23 13.88 4.96 16.78
C VAL A 23 13.62 6.30 16.13
N PRO A 24 13.88 6.45 14.82
CA PRO A 24 13.43 7.63 14.10
C PRO A 24 11.94 7.85 14.34
N SER A 25 11.58 9.02 14.85
CA SER A 25 10.20 9.29 15.25
C SER A 25 9.77 10.71 14.93
N ASP A 26 8.45 10.95 14.97
CA ASP A 26 7.84 12.27 14.79
C ASP A 26 8.18 12.88 13.42
N ILE A 27 7.96 12.06 12.38
CA ILE A 27 8.34 12.34 11.00
C ILE A 27 7.12 12.83 10.23
N GLU A 28 7.22 14.00 9.60
CA GLU A 28 6.22 14.52 8.67
C GLU A 28 6.75 14.51 7.24
N ILE A 29 6.06 13.80 6.34
CA ILE A 29 6.30 13.79 4.89
C ILE A 29 5.07 14.41 4.25
N ARG A 30 5.12 15.72 4.00
CA ARG A 30 3.93 16.48 3.58
C ARG A 30 4.16 17.36 2.37
N ARG A 31 3.14 17.46 1.52
CA ARG A 31 3.11 18.40 0.38
C ARG A 31 4.32 18.28 -0.56
N ASN A 32 4.68 17.03 -0.87
CA ASN A 32 5.74 16.72 -1.82
C ASN A 32 5.16 16.12 -3.08
N HIS A 33 5.85 16.36 -4.20
CA HIS A 33 5.68 15.61 -5.43
C HIS A 33 6.83 14.61 -5.54
N PHE A 34 6.53 13.32 -5.45
CA PHE A 34 7.45 12.23 -5.71
C PHE A 34 7.27 11.76 -7.16
N PHE A 35 8.32 11.82 -7.95
CA PHE A 35 8.25 11.53 -9.38
C PHE A 35 9.40 10.65 -9.83
N LYS A 36 9.13 9.74 -10.76
CA LYS A 36 10.13 9.01 -11.53
C LYS A 36 9.88 9.23 -13.02
N PRO A 37 10.83 9.82 -13.78
CA PRO A 37 10.67 10.05 -15.20
C PRO A 37 10.47 8.78 -16.00
N LEU A 38 9.49 8.79 -16.91
CA LEU A 38 9.29 7.68 -17.85
C LEU A 38 10.43 7.49 -18.83
N SER A 39 11.31 8.47 -18.99
CA SER A 39 12.56 8.31 -19.71
C SER A 39 13.49 7.27 -19.09
N TRP A 40 13.25 6.86 -17.85
CA TRP A 40 14.01 5.81 -17.17
C TRP A 40 13.39 4.42 -17.31
N ARG A 41 12.18 4.32 -17.90
CA ARG A 41 11.40 3.08 -17.96
C ARG A 41 11.61 2.34 -19.29
N PRO A 42 12.29 1.17 -19.29
CA PRO A 42 12.41 0.36 -20.51
C PRO A 42 11.03 0.02 -21.10
N GLY A 43 10.91 0.11 -22.42
CA GLY A 43 9.66 -0.14 -23.16
C GLY A 43 8.68 1.02 -23.21
N ASN A 44 8.91 2.11 -22.45
CA ASN A 44 8.14 3.34 -22.64
C ASN A 44 8.63 4.12 -23.87
N PRO A 45 7.75 4.78 -24.65
CA PRO A 45 8.17 5.58 -25.82
C PRO A 45 9.17 6.70 -25.49
N ALA A 46 9.17 7.21 -24.26
CA ALA A 46 10.10 8.25 -23.82
C ALA A 46 11.46 7.70 -23.32
N PHE A 47 11.65 6.38 -23.30
CA PHE A 47 12.82 5.73 -22.71
C PHE A 47 14.13 6.22 -23.34
N ALA A 48 15.05 6.72 -22.52
CA ALA A 48 16.32 7.29 -22.96
C ALA A 48 17.41 6.24 -23.29
N GLY A 49 17.05 4.96 -23.38
CA GLY A 49 17.95 3.88 -23.78
C GLY A 49 18.83 3.31 -22.67
N THR A 50 18.87 3.91 -21.47
CA THR A 50 19.63 3.40 -20.31
C THR A 50 18.69 2.94 -19.20
N PRO A 51 18.68 1.64 -18.84
CA PRO A 51 17.81 1.14 -17.79
C PRO A 51 18.33 1.56 -16.40
N TRP A 52 17.40 1.96 -15.54
CA TRP A 52 17.71 2.34 -14.15
C TRP A 52 17.30 1.24 -13.18
N GLN A 53 18.02 1.15 -12.06
CA GLN A 53 17.52 0.43 -10.89
C GLN A 53 16.46 1.30 -10.21
N VAL A 54 15.21 0.88 -10.40
CA VAL A 54 14.02 1.53 -9.89
C VAL A 54 13.54 0.85 -8.63
N LYS A 55 13.32 1.66 -7.60
CA LYS A 55 12.78 1.23 -6.32
C LYS A 55 11.55 2.05 -5.92
N ASN A 56 10.97 1.77 -4.77
CA ASN A 56 9.79 2.45 -4.25
C ASN A 56 10.07 3.93 -3.93
N HIS A 57 9.02 4.72 -3.68
CA HIS A 57 9.17 6.15 -3.33
C HIS A 57 9.49 6.36 -1.86
N LEU A 58 8.82 5.60 -0.97
CA LEU A 58 9.05 5.65 0.48
C LEU A 58 9.28 4.25 1.03
N GLU A 59 10.37 4.06 1.77
CA GLU A 59 10.62 2.85 2.55
C GLU A 59 10.80 3.15 4.03
N VAL A 60 10.12 2.38 4.88
CA VAL A 60 10.31 2.44 6.33
C VAL A 60 10.69 1.04 6.80
N LYS A 61 11.93 0.91 7.26
CA LYS A 61 12.47 -0.28 7.93
C LYS A 61 12.67 -0.11 9.43
N ASN A 62 12.87 1.14 9.87
CA ASN A 62 12.85 1.50 11.28
C ASN A 62 12.30 2.93 11.45
N GLY A 63 11.14 3.06 12.07
CA GLY A 63 10.50 4.33 12.34
C GLY A 63 9.17 4.21 13.09
N GLN A 64 8.75 5.28 13.76
CA GLN A 64 7.44 5.37 14.39
C GLN A 64 6.86 6.78 14.38
N ARG A 65 5.55 6.95 14.54
CA ARG A 65 4.87 8.26 14.56
C ARG A 65 5.19 9.04 13.28
N ILE A 66 4.74 8.49 12.15
CA ILE A 66 5.01 9.02 10.82
C ILE A 66 3.69 9.50 10.20
N LEU A 67 3.66 10.75 9.75
CA LEU A 67 2.56 11.32 8.99
C LEU A 67 2.97 11.48 7.52
N VAL A 68 2.25 10.82 6.62
CA VAL A 68 2.37 10.98 5.17
C VAL A 68 1.09 11.65 4.66
N GLU A 69 1.14 12.95 4.35
CA GLU A 69 -0.07 13.72 4.04
C GLU A 69 0.08 14.73 2.90
N GLY A 70 -0.93 14.81 2.03
CA GLY A 70 -0.98 15.85 1.01
C GLY A 70 0.11 15.71 -0.05
N ASN A 71 0.66 14.51 -0.26
CA ASN A 71 1.67 14.27 -1.29
C ASN A 71 1.01 13.85 -2.60
N VAL A 72 1.68 14.15 -3.71
CA VAL A 72 1.43 13.57 -5.04
C VAL A 72 2.58 12.61 -5.33
N VAL A 73 2.28 11.36 -5.65
CA VAL A 73 3.28 10.30 -5.82
C VAL A 73 2.99 9.56 -7.12
N GLU A 74 3.92 9.64 -8.06
CA GLU A 74 3.70 9.18 -9.42
C GLU A 74 4.83 8.27 -9.90
N ASN A 75 4.48 7.30 -10.72
CA ASN A 75 5.39 6.46 -11.51
C ASN A 75 6.26 5.52 -10.66
N THR A 76 5.93 4.23 -10.65
CA THR A 76 6.85 3.17 -10.19
C THR A 76 6.61 1.88 -10.96
N TRP A 77 7.69 1.18 -11.29
CA TRP A 77 7.63 -0.07 -12.04
C TRP A 77 8.72 -1.04 -11.55
N PRO A 78 8.56 -2.35 -11.77
CA PRO A 78 9.61 -3.30 -11.44
C PRO A 78 10.84 -3.09 -12.31
N SER A 79 12.02 -3.30 -11.74
CA SER A 79 13.27 -3.25 -12.51
C SER A 79 14.25 -4.32 -12.05
N THR A 80 15.13 -4.74 -12.96
CA THR A 80 16.19 -5.70 -12.65
C THR A 80 17.19 -5.10 -11.66
N GLY A 81 17.41 -5.79 -10.54
CA GLY A 81 18.27 -5.30 -9.45
C GLY A 81 17.64 -4.20 -8.59
N GLY A 82 16.39 -3.78 -8.89
CA GLY A 82 15.60 -2.86 -8.08
C GLY A 82 14.54 -3.58 -7.24
N GLN A 83 13.36 -2.96 -7.10
CA GLN A 83 12.21 -3.52 -6.38
C GLN A 83 11.10 -3.99 -7.33
N ARG A 84 10.01 -4.51 -6.75
CA ARG A 84 8.84 -5.03 -7.48
C ARG A 84 7.83 -3.95 -7.92
N GLY A 85 8.18 -2.67 -7.87
CA GLY A 85 7.29 -1.58 -8.31
C GLY A 85 6.17 -1.21 -7.33
N TYR A 86 6.35 -1.47 -6.02
CA TYR A 86 5.48 -0.87 -5.00
C TYR A 86 5.82 0.61 -4.82
N MET A 87 4.84 1.46 -4.52
CA MET A 87 5.10 2.86 -4.19
C MET A 87 5.63 3.02 -2.77
N LEU A 88 5.07 2.28 -1.82
CA LEU A 88 5.42 2.35 -0.40
C LEU A 88 5.80 0.95 0.11
N VAL A 89 6.94 0.87 0.80
CA VAL A 89 7.40 -0.35 1.45
C VAL A 89 7.52 -0.11 2.95
N LEU A 90 6.65 -0.73 3.74
CA LEU A 90 6.57 -0.55 5.18
C LEU A 90 6.89 -1.88 5.84
N THR A 91 8.18 -2.14 6.08
CA THR A 91 8.65 -3.48 6.49
C THR A 91 9.74 -3.34 7.53
N PRO A 92 9.48 -3.63 8.82
CA PRO A 92 10.54 -3.66 9.82
C PRO A 92 11.65 -4.61 9.40
N ALA A 93 12.90 -4.19 9.56
CA ALA A 93 14.06 -5.02 9.26
C ALA A 93 15.14 -4.82 10.32
N HIS A 94 15.67 -5.93 10.86
CA HIS A 94 16.70 -5.89 11.91
C HIS A 94 18.13 -5.75 11.36
N GLU A 95 18.30 -5.62 10.04
CA GLU A 95 19.60 -5.59 9.33
C GLU A 95 20.59 -6.66 9.83
N LEU A 96 20.18 -7.94 9.73
CA LEU A 96 20.96 -9.10 10.21
C LEU A 96 21.20 -9.11 11.73
N GLY A 97 20.25 -8.56 12.50
CA GLY A 97 20.31 -8.45 13.96
C GLY A 97 21.02 -7.20 14.48
N ALA A 98 21.57 -6.35 13.62
CA ALA A 98 22.24 -5.12 14.01
C ALA A 98 21.28 -4.02 14.51
N VAL A 99 19.99 -4.12 14.17
CA VAL A 99 18.92 -3.20 14.60
C VAL A 99 17.84 -3.98 15.35
N PRO A 100 18.13 -4.53 16.55
CA PRO A 100 17.15 -5.27 17.34
C PRO A 100 15.94 -4.40 17.72
N GLN A 101 16.15 -3.10 17.76
CA GLN A 101 15.15 -2.09 17.99
C GLN A 101 14.54 -1.58 16.66
N ALA A 102 14.37 -2.43 15.64
CA ALA A 102 13.63 -2.05 14.44
C ALA A 102 12.10 -2.19 14.64
N ARG A 103 11.35 -1.19 14.18
CA ARG A 103 9.87 -1.22 14.13
C ARG A 103 9.34 -0.31 13.05
N VAL A 104 8.09 -0.50 12.64
CA VAL A 104 7.36 0.32 11.68
C VAL A 104 5.95 0.47 12.22
N GLN A 105 5.73 1.49 13.07
CA GLN A 105 4.46 1.61 13.79
C GLN A 105 3.96 3.04 13.93
N ASP A 106 2.69 3.22 14.27
CA ASP A 106 2.07 4.55 14.40
C ASP A 106 2.24 5.36 13.11
N ILE A 107 1.68 4.85 12.01
CA ILE A 107 1.79 5.50 10.70
C ILE A 107 0.40 5.97 10.28
N THR A 108 0.29 7.25 9.92
CA THR A 108 -0.90 7.81 9.28
C THR A 108 -0.56 8.18 7.84
N ILE A 109 -1.31 7.62 6.89
CA ILE A 109 -1.19 7.93 5.46
C ILE A 109 -2.54 8.47 5.02
N ARG A 110 -2.62 9.78 4.73
CA ARG A 110 -3.90 10.41 4.40
C ARG A 110 -3.84 11.56 3.42
N TYR A 111 -4.93 11.77 2.68
CA TYR A 111 -5.05 12.90 1.76
C TYR A 111 -3.91 12.97 0.72
N ASN A 112 -3.38 11.81 0.31
CA ASN A 112 -2.38 11.73 -0.75
C ASN A 112 -3.03 11.28 -2.06
N ARG A 113 -2.44 11.74 -3.17
CA ARG A 113 -2.76 11.25 -4.51
C ARG A 113 -1.61 10.39 -5.02
N PHE A 114 -1.92 9.14 -5.35
CA PHE A 114 -0.99 8.17 -5.89
C PHE A 114 -1.44 7.81 -7.30
N ALA A 115 -0.54 7.78 -8.28
CA ALA A 115 -0.87 7.35 -9.62
C ALA A 115 0.27 6.58 -10.29
N HIS A 116 -0.07 5.74 -11.27
CA HIS A 116 0.90 5.22 -12.24
C HIS A 116 1.91 4.24 -11.60
N ALA A 117 1.44 3.08 -11.17
CA ALA A 117 2.29 2.12 -10.46
C ALA A 117 2.00 0.67 -10.80
N SER A 118 3.00 -0.19 -10.60
CA SER A 118 2.74 -1.63 -10.51
C SER A 118 1.86 -1.96 -9.30
N SER A 119 2.19 -1.42 -8.12
CA SER A 119 1.51 -1.75 -6.87
C SER A 119 1.58 -0.58 -5.88
N TRP A 120 0.66 -0.50 -4.93
CA TRP A 120 0.63 0.62 -3.98
C TRP A 120 1.45 0.36 -2.70
N ILE A 121 0.98 -0.49 -1.77
CA ILE A 121 1.66 -0.72 -0.48
C ILE A 121 2.09 -2.17 -0.32
N ASN A 122 3.33 -2.38 0.12
CA ASN A 122 3.85 -3.67 0.56
C ASN A 122 4.39 -3.62 2.00
N SER A 123 4.03 -4.64 2.78
CA SER A 123 4.76 -5.05 3.97
C SER A 123 5.17 -6.52 3.81
N ARG A 124 6.46 -6.82 3.94
CA ARG A 124 6.97 -8.19 3.77
C ARG A 124 8.05 -8.54 4.77
N PHE A 125 7.71 -9.34 5.77
CA PHE A 125 8.70 -10.01 6.60
C PHE A 125 9.39 -11.10 5.78
N PHE A 126 10.73 -11.05 5.73
CA PHE A 126 11.53 -12.08 5.08
C PHE A 126 11.69 -13.28 6.02
N SER A 127 11.50 -14.49 5.49
CA SER A 127 12.00 -15.69 6.17
C SER A 127 13.52 -15.77 6.03
N PRO A 128 14.23 -16.43 6.97
CA PRO A 128 15.57 -16.93 6.69
C PRO A 128 15.61 -17.67 5.35
N GLY A 129 16.49 -17.23 4.44
CA GLY A 129 16.69 -17.86 3.13
C GLY A 129 15.96 -17.24 1.95
N ASP A 130 15.05 -16.28 2.14
CA ASP A 130 14.36 -15.60 1.02
C ASP A 130 15.32 -14.75 0.15
N ASN A 131 16.52 -14.45 0.64
CA ASN A 131 17.46 -13.52 -0.01
C ASN A 131 18.43 -14.22 -0.99
N GLY A 132 18.46 -15.56 -1.04
CA GLY A 132 19.36 -16.34 -1.90
C GLY A 132 20.87 -16.03 -1.77
N LYS A 133 21.25 -15.18 -0.81
CA LYS A 133 22.62 -14.67 -0.62
C LYS A 133 22.94 -14.65 0.87
N GLY A 134 23.61 -15.70 1.32
CA GLY A 134 24.28 -15.74 2.61
C GLY A 134 23.78 -16.85 3.54
N PRO A 135 24.62 -17.27 4.50
CA PRO A 135 24.22 -18.19 5.56
C PRO A 135 23.00 -17.61 6.29
N ALA A 136 22.17 -18.49 6.84
CA ALA A 136 20.99 -18.10 7.61
C ALA A 136 21.37 -17.03 8.64
N SER A 137 20.97 -15.79 8.38
CA SER A 137 20.87 -14.78 9.43
C SER A 137 20.06 -15.40 10.57
N PRO A 138 20.30 -15.03 11.84
CA PRO A 138 19.32 -15.29 12.88
C PRO A 138 17.97 -14.85 12.32
N PRO A 139 16.89 -15.64 12.45
CA PRO A 139 15.60 -15.22 11.93
C PRO A 139 15.31 -13.80 12.38
N ASP A 140 14.82 -12.96 11.47
CA ASP A 140 14.02 -11.80 11.84
C ASP A 140 13.01 -12.34 12.86
N VAL A 141 13.27 -12.16 14.17
CA VAL A 141 12.44 -12.77 15.22
C VAL A 141 11.14 -11.98 15.22
N VAL A 142 10.19 -12.55 14.49
CA VAL A 142 8.83 -12.09 14.41
C VAL A 142 8.15 -12.43 15.73
N CYS A 143 7.67 -11.41 16.44
CA CYS A 143 7.17 -11.52 17.80
C CYS A 143 5.91 -12.40 17.93
N SER A 144 5.82 -13.21 18.99
CA SER A 144 4.58 -13.86 19.42
C SER A 144 3.79 -12.95 20.39
N GLU A 145 2.48 -13.11 20.45
CA GLU A 145 1.56 -12.23 21.20
C GLU A 145 1.87 -12.15 22.71
N ASN A 146 2.42 -13.23 23.29
CA ASN A 146 2.51 -13.42 24.74
C ASN A 146 3.92 -13.28 25.34
N GLN A 147 4.95 -13.08 24.52
CA GLN A 147 6.27 -12.67 24.96
C GLN A 147 6.82 -11.69 23.94
N VAL A 148 6.97 -10.44 24.35
CA VAL A 148 7.67 -9.42 23.56
C VAL A 148 9.01 -9.18 24.24
N PRO A 149 10.02 -10.06 24.05
CA PRO A 149 11.37 -9.70 24.45
C PRO A 149 11.76 -8.39 23.77
N GLU A 150 12.61 -7.63 24.47
CA GLU A 150 13.41 -6.57 23.87
C GLU A 150 14.15 -7.16 22.65
N GLY A 151 13.89 -6.65 21.44
CA GLY A 151 14.47 -7.17 20.19
C GLY A 151 13.49 -7.65 19.09
N CYS A 152 12.17 -7.63 19.33
CA CYS A 152 11.18 -8.04 18.34
C CYS A 152 10.86 -6.97 17.28
N LEU A 153 10.79 -7.40 16.02
CA LEU A 153 10.24 -6.58 14.95
C LEU A 153 8.72 -6.36 15.12
N ARG A 154 8.29 -5.12 14.96
CA ARG A 154 6.88 -4.74 15.06
C ARG A 154 6.45 -3.89 13.87
N ALA A 155 5.49 -4.39 13.08
CA ALA A 155 4.72 -3.61 12.13
C ALA A 155 3.30 -3.49 12.66
N ARG A 156 2.88 -2.32 13.14
CA ARG A 156 1.52 -2.17 13.67
C ARG A 156 1.00 -0.74 13.79
N ARG A 157 -0.31 -0.58 13.97
CA ARG A 157 -1.00 0.71 14.18
C ARG A 157 -0.82 1.64 12.99
N TRP A 158 -1.31 1.19 11.84
CA TRP A 158 -1.31 1.97 10.61
C TRP A 158 -2.73 2.42 10.30
N HIS A 159 -2.91 3.71 10.08
CA HIS A 159 -4.17 4.30 9.68
C HIS A 159 -4.02 4.94 8.30
N ILE A 160 -4.60 4.29 7.31
CA ILE A 160 -4.47 4.63 5.90
C ILE A 160 -5.86 5.05 5.44
N HIS A 161 -6.07 6.35 5.26
CA HIS A 161 -7.41 6.86 4.98
C HIS A 161 -7.45 8.07 4.06
N ASP A 162 -8.55 8.27 3.36
CA ASP A 162 -8.76 9.42 2.47
C ASP A 162 -7.65 9.60 1.43
N ASN A 163 -7.11 8.51 0.89
CA ASN A 163 -6.18 8.56 -0.24
C ASN A 163 -6.90 8.22 -1.55
N VAL A 164 -6.45 8.84 -2.62
CA VAL A 164 -6.80 8.48 -3.99
C VAL A 164 -5.61 7.75 -4.61
N VAL A 165 -5.86 6.56 -5.17
CA VAL A 165 -4.84 5.72 -5.80
C VAL A 165 -5.36 5.28 -7.16
N GLU A 166 -4.68 5.69 -8.22
CA GLU A 166 -5.14 5.53 -9.60
C GLU A 166 -4.11 4.75 -10.41
N ASP A 167 -4.57 4.07 -11.45
CA ASP A 167 -3.69 3.40 -12.42
C ASP A 167 -2.61 2.50 -11.74
N VAL A 168 -3.06 1.69 -10.77
CA VAL A 168 -2.26 0.58 -10.25
C VAL A 168 -2.46 -0.60 -11.19
N SER A 169 -1.51 -0.84 -12.07
CA SER A 169 -1.70 -1.81 -13.16
C SER A 169 -0.47 -2.66 -13.42
N SER A 170 -0.65 -3.98 -13.28
CA SER A 170 0.30 -4.98 -13.77
C SER A 170 0.42 -4.96 -15.29
N ALA A 171 -0.66 -4.72 -16.01
CA ALA A 171 -0.67 -4.71 -17.46
C ALA A 171 0.08 -3.49 -18.03
N VAL A 172 -0.10 -2.31 -17.44
CA VAL A 172 0.49 -1.06 -17.91
C VAL A 172 1.86 -0.81 -17.30
N TRP A 173 2.08 -1.12 -16.02
CA TRP A 173 3.31 -0.82 -15.27
C TRP A 173 4.20 -2.04 -14.98
N GLY A 174 3.75 -3.23 -15.37
CA GLY A 174 4.41 -4.50 -15.03
C GLY A 174 4.17 -4.89 -13.57
N GLY A 175 4.78 -5.98 -13.14
CA GLY A 175 4.76 -6.38 -11.74
C GLY A 175 3.45 -7.03 -11.31
N GLU A 176 2.99 -6.74 -10.10
CA GLU A 176 1.98 -7.56 -9.43
C GLU A 176 0.56 -6.96 -9.42
N GLY A 177 0.36 -5.67 -9.72
CA GLY A 177 -0.98 -5.05 -9.80
C GLY A 177 -1.71 -4.96 -8.46
N LYS A 178 -1.00 -4.93 -7.33
CA LYS A 178 -1.63 -5.06 -6.01
C LYS A 178 -1.88 -3.70 -5.37
N MET A 179 -3.09 -3.47 -4.89
CA MET A 179 -3.39 -2.34 -4.01
C MET A 179 -2.64 -2.50 -2.67
N PHE A 180 -2.78 -3.65 -2.00
CA PHE A 180 -2.21 -3.82 -0.67
C PHE A 180 -1.64 -5.23 -0.48
N GLN A 181 -0.47 -5.33 0.13
CA GLN A 181 0.14 -6.63 0.45
C GLN A 181 0.69 -6.66 1.87
N VAL A 182 0.38 -7.74 2.58
CA VAL A 182 0.97 -8.08 3.87
C VAL A 182 1.49 -9.52 3.83
N ILE A 183 2.79 -9.68 4.06
CA ILE A 183 3.44 -10.98 4.22
C ILE A 183 4.09 -11.02 5.60
N GLY A 184 3.61 -11.89 6.49
CA GLY A 184 3.98 -11.93 7.91
C GLY A 184 3.06 -11.09 8.80
N PRO A 185 3.32 -11.01 10.12
CA PRO A 185 2.38 -10.39 11.05
C PRO A 185 2.53 -8.88 11.04
N VAL A 186 1.47 -8.24 10.61
CA VAL A 186 1.25 -6.81 10.77
C VAL A 186 -0.06 -6.65 11.50
N ASP A 187 -0.07 -5.94 12.61
CA ASP A 187 -1.25 -5.81 13.46
C ASP A 187 -1.86 -4.42 13.36
N ASP A 188 -3.12 -4.26 13.73
CA ASP A 188 -3.73 -2.94 13.93
C ASP A 188 -3.66 -2.07 12.66
N ILE A 189 -4.03 -2.63 11.51
CA ILE A 189 -4.07 -1.89 10.24
C ILE A 189 -5.51 -1.49 9.94
N VAL A 190 -5.74 -0.21 9.73
CA VAL A 190 -7.02 0.36 9.31
C VAL A 190 -6.84 1.00 7.93
N LEU A 191 -7.47 0.41 6.91
CA LEU A 191 -7.68 1.01 5.60
C LEU A 191 -9.14 1.44 5.50
N GLU A 192 -9.40 2.73 5.55
CA GLU A 192 -10.76 3.23 5.44
C GLU A 192 -10.87 4.46 4.58
N ASN A 193 -12.03 4.68 3.95
CA ASN A 193 -12.26 5.90 3.18
C ASN A 193 -11.21 6.12 2.08
N ASN A 194 -10.66 5.08 1.45
CA ASN A 194 -9.79 5.24 0.29
C ASN A 194 -10.58 5.03 -1.01
N THR A 195 -10.18 5.71 -2.07
CA THR A 195 -10.68 5.47 -3.44
C THR A 195 -9.53 4.90 -4.27
N VAL A 196 -9.59 3.63 -4.64
CA VAL A 196 -8.47 2.91 -5.27
C VAL A 196 -8.88 2.17 -6.54
N PHE A 197 -8.11 2.33 -7.61
CA PHE A 197 -8.29 1.62 -8.88
C PHE A 197 -7.06 0.78 -9.18
N GLU A 198 -7.23 -0.55 -9.12
CA GLU A 198 -6.17 -1.54 -9.32
C GLU A 198 -6.62 -2.60 -10.34
N ASP A 199 -5.71 -3.28 -11.04
CA ASP A 199 -6.06 -4.26 -12.09
C ASP A 199 -5.83 -5.73 -11.72
N GLN A 200 -5.20 -6.03 -10.58
CA GLN A 200 -5.02 -7.39 -10.08
C GLN A 200 -5.73 -7.63 -8.75
N TRP A 201 -5.14 -7.31 -7.59
CA TRP A 201 -5.66 -7.73 -6.27
C TRP A 201 -5.90 -6.52 -5.36
N ILE A 202 -7.11 -6.45 -4.78
CA ILE A 202 -7.45 -5.53 -3.67
C ILE A 202 -6.46 -5.73 -2.51
N ALA A 203 -6.25 -6.98 -2.10
CA ALA A 203 -5.27 -7.30 -1.06
C ALA A 203 -4.65 -8.68 -1.24
N PHE A 204 -3.39 -8.83 -0.85
CA PHE A 204 -2.70 -10.11 -0.74
C PHE A 204 -2.17 -10.39 0.65
N PHE A 205 -2.43 -11.61 1.14
CA PHE A 205 -1.91 -12.09 2.42
C PHE A 205 -1.09 -13.37 2.27
N ALA A 206 0.05 -13.42 2.97
CA ALA A 206 0.85 -14.64 3.05
C ALA A 206 1.64 -14.74 4.37
N GLY A 207 2.06 -15.97 4.72
CA GLY A 207 3.03 -16.21 5.79
C GLY A 207 4.48 -16.36 5.29
N PRO A 208 5.48 -16.26 6.20
CA PRO A 208 6.89 -16.37 5.85
C PRO A 208 7.47 -17.78 6.15
N GLY A 209 7.39 -18.76 5.24
CA GLY A 209 8.25 -19.98 5.26
C GLY A 209 7.59 -21.32 4.92
N PRO A 210 8.23 -22.26 4.16
CA PRO A 210 7.59 -23.30 3.29
C PRO A 210 6.57 -24.20 4.02
N GLY A 211 5.35 -24.33 3.48
CA GLY A 211 4.14 -24.68 4.24
C GLY A 211 3.38 -23.46 4.78
N ARG A 212 3.61 -22.29 4.14
CA ARG A 212 3.60 -20.91 4.67
C ARG A 212 2.24 -20.33 5.11
N GLY A 213 1.47 -21.04 5.94
CA GLY A 213 0.68 -20.37 6.97
C GLY A 213 1.63 -19.67 7.95
N PRO A 214 1.28 -18.51 8.52
CA PRO A 214 2.28 -17.69 9.17
C PRO A 214 2.66 -18.21 10.56
N ASN A 215 3.90 -17.92 10.98
CA ASN A 215 4.29 -18.02 12.39
C ASN A 215 3.55 -17.01 13.30
N ARG A 216 2.74 -16.09 12.73
CA ARG A 216 1.63 -15.34 13.36
C ARG A 216 0.81 -14.60 12.29
N LEU A 217 -0.51 -14.70 12.33
CA LEU A 217 -1.43 -14.02 11.39
C LEU A 217 -1.53 -12.52 11.70
N PRO A 218 -1.77 -11.66 10.69
CA PRO A 218 -2.22 -10.28 10.94
C PRO A 218 -3.47 -10.24 11.82
N GLU A 219 -3.42 -9.45 12.90
CA GLU A 219 -4.56 -9.23 13.78
C GLU A 219 -5.16 -7.83 13.61
N ARG A 220 -6.47 -7.70 13.88
CA ARG A 220 -7.18 -6.41 13.92
C ARG A 220 -7.02 -5.62 12.61
N PHE A 221 -7.14 -6.33 11.49
CA PHE A 221 -7.22 -5.74 10.16
C PHE A 221 -8.62 -5.16 9.92
N VAL A 222 -8.71 -3.88 9.60
CA VAL A 222 -9.96 -3.19 9.28
C VAL A 222 -9.86 -2.65 7.87
N PHE A 223 -10.79 -3.06 7.01
CA PHE A 223 -10.95 -2.59 5.65
C PHE A 223 -12.41 -2.16 5.46
N ARG A 224 -12.68 -0.86 5.53
CA ARG A 224 -14.06 -0.38 5.54
C ARG A 224 -14.30 0.92 4.81
N ASN A 225 -15.52 1.11 4.33
CA ASN A 225 -15.95 2.38 3.74
C ASN A 225 -15.05 2.87 2.58
N ASN A 226 -14.35 1.96 1.91
CA ASN A 226 -13.53 2.27 0.74
C ASN A 226 -14.37 2.16 -0.54
N ILE A 227 -13.99 2.89 -1.59
CA ILE A 227 -14.36 2.56 -2.96
C ILE A 227 -13.14 1.90 -3.60
N VAL A 228 -13.27 0.65 -4.04
CA VAL A 228 -12.17 -0.05 -4.70
C VAL A 228 -12.63 -0.67 -6.00
N TRP A 229 -11.79 -0.59 -7.02
CA TRP A 229 -11.90 -1.48 -8.16
C TRP A 229 -11.33 -2.84 -7.78
N SER A 230 -12.06 -3.90 -8.09
CA SER A 230 -11.60 -5.30 -8.07
C SER A 230 -11.21 -5.62 -9.50
N GLY A 231 -9.90 -5.74 -9.74
CA GLY A 231 -9.35 -6.13 -11.03
C GLY A 231 -9.69 -7.56 -11.40
N VAL A 232 -8.66 -8.37 -11.66
CA VAL A 232 -8.84 -9.81 -11.92
C VAL A 232 -9.17 -10.59 -10.65
N ARG A 233 -8.72 -10.10 -9.49
CA ARG A 233 -8.81 -10.77 -8.19
C ARG A 233 -9.27 -9.83 -7.09
N GLY A 234 -9.90 -10.41 -6.08
CA GLY A 234 -10.33 -9.67 -4.91
C GLY A 234 -9.26 -9.64 -3.82
N VAL A 235 -9.56 -10.31 -2.70
CA VAL A 235 -8.62 -10.48 -1.58
C VAL A 235 -8.10 -11.90 -1.65
N GLY A 236 -6.84 -12.08 -2.03
CA GLY A 236 -6.23 -13.39 -2.20
C GLY A 236 -5.16 -13.68 -1.16
N GLY A 237 -4.76 -14.95 -1.07
CA GLY A 237 -3.71 -15.35 -0.16
C GLY A 237 -3.06 -16.67 -0.55
N ASN A 238 -1.85 -16.90 -0.02
CA ASN A 238 -1.18 -18.17 -0.27
C ASN A 238 -2.00 -19.34 0.28
N GLY A 239 -2.24 -20.34 -0.57
CA GLY A 239 -2.96 -21.57 -0.21
C GLY A 239 -4.46 -21.41 -0.02
N THR A 240 -5.04 -20.26 -0.35
CA THR A 240 -6.48 -19.98 -0.16
C THR A 240 -7.12 -19.43 -1.43
N ALA A 241 -8.41 -19.70 -1.60
CA ALA A 241 -9.21 -19.07 -2.66
C ALA A 241 -9.47 -17.58 -2.34
N ASP A 242 -9.74 -16.79 -3.37
CA ASP A 242 -10.05 -15.36 -3.26
C ASP A 242 -11.31 -15.11 -2.40
N GLY A 243 -11.35 -13.92 -1.78
CA GLY A 243 -12.49 -13.41 -1.03
C GLY A 243 -12.53 -13.86 0.43
N SER A 244 -13.72 -14.23 0.89
CA SER A 244 -13.98 -14.55 2.30
C SER A 244 -13.12 -15.69 2.86
N VAL A 245 -12.74 -16.68 2.03
CA VAL A 245 -11.87 -17.79 2.45
C VAL A 245 -10.49 -17.28 2.86
N THR A 246 -9.89 -16.41 2.04
CA THR A 246 -8.62 -15.76 2.37
C THR A 246 -8.75 -14.92 3.63
N LEU A 247 -9.81 -14.10 3.77
CA LEU A 247 -10.00 -13.27 4.96
C LEU A 247 -10.11 -14.11 6.24
N ALA A 248 -10.89 -15.20 6.20
CA ALA A 248 -11.06 -16.08 7.35
C ALA A 248 -9.77 -16.80 7.74
N PHE A 249 -8.94 -17.19 6.77
CA PHE A 249 -7.69 -17.89 7.04
C PHE A 249 -6.56 -16.96 7.46
N HIS A 250 -6.31 -15.90 6.68
CA HIS A 250 -5.16 -15.01 6.85
C HIS A 250 -5.43 -13.87 7.83
N THR A 251 -6.69 -13.51 8.08
CA THR A 251 -7.09 -12.39 8.95
C THR A 251 -8.38 -12.70 9.73
N PRO A 252 -8.43 -13.78 10.54
CA PRO A 252 -9.68 -14.34 11.09
C PRO A 252 -10.53 -13.37 11.92
N HIS A 253 -9.94 -12.30 12.46
CA HIS A 253 -10.64 -11.27 13.24
C HIS A 253 -10.70 -9.91 12.52
N SER A 254 -10.70 -9.94 11.19
CA SER A 254 -10.80 -8.73 10.38
C SER A 254 -12.21 -8.15 10.37
N THR A 255 -12.29 -6.83 10.18
CA THR A 255 -13.52 -6.14 9.77
C THR A 255 -13.38 -5.78 8.30
N PHE A 256 -14.15 -6.43 7.44
CA PHE A 256 -14.23 -6.09 6.02
C PHE A 256 -15.68 -5.66 5.71
N ASP A 257 -15.97 -4.36 5.70
CA ASP A 257 -17.36 -3.89 5.82
C ASP A 257 -17.65 -2.57 5.10
N ARG A 258 -18.85 -2.44 4.53
CA ARG A 258 -19.35 -1.20 3.89
C ARG A 258 -18.44 -0.63 2.80
N ASN A 259 -17.64 -1.46 2.14
CA ASN A 259 -16.91 -1.05 0.95
C ASN A 259 -17.84 -1.07 -0.26
N VAL A 260 -17.55 -0.22 -1.24
CA VAL A 260 -18.11 -0.34 -2.59
C VAL A 260 -17.04 -0.94 -3.48
N ILE A 261 -17.29 -2.17 -3.94
CA ILE A 261 -16.37 -2.92 -4.77
C ILE A 261 -16.90 -2.89 -6.20
N VAL A 262 -16.13 -2.28 -7.09
CA VAL A 262 -16.50 -2.07 -8.47
C VAL A 262 -15.70 -3.01 -9.36
N GLY A 263 -16.29 -3.62 -10.37
CA GLY A 263 -15.54 -4.35 -11.39
C GLY A 263 -16.13 -5.70 -11.78
N PRO A 264 -15.46 -6.41 -12.71
CA PRO A 264 -15.98 -7.64 -13.31
C PRO A 264 -15.93 -8.85 -12.36
N ALA A 265 -14.99 -8.88 -11.41
CA ALA A 265 -14.83 -9.96 -10.45
C ALA A 265 -15.53 -9.61 -9.13
N LEU A 266 -16.75 -10.12 -8.95
CA LEU A 266 -17.51 -10.00 -7.70
C LEU A 266 -17.31 -11.27 -6.87
N VAL A 267 -16.44 -11.22 -5.87
CA VAL A 267 -16.31 -12.29 -4.87
C VAL A 267 -17.04 -11.90 -3.59
N PRO A 268 -17.71 -12.84 -2.89
CA PRO A 268 -18.41 -12.52 -1.66
C PRO A 268 -17.43 -12.18 -0.53
N TYR A 269 -17.79 -11.15 0.22
CA TYR A 269 -17.08 -10.69 1.41
C TYR A 269 -18.03 -10.69 2.61
N PRO A 270 -17.52 -10.87 3.84
CA PRO A 270 -18.33 -10.68 5.04
C PRO A 270 -18.80 -9.22 5.12
N GLY A 271 -19.78 -8.91 5.98
CA GLY A 271 -20.23 -7.53 6.20
C GLY A 271 -21.13 -6.96 5.11
N LYS A 272 -21.38 -5.65 5.17
CA LYS A 272 -22.36 -4.93 4.34
C LYS A 272 -21.71 -4.27 3.11
N ASN A 273 -20.87 -5.01 2.40
CA ASN A 273 -20.24 -4.51 1.18
C ASN A 273 -21.26 -4.41 0.05
N SER A 274 -21.11 -3.37 -0.77
CA SER A 274 -21.86 -3.19 -2.00
C SER A 274 -21.00 -3.57 -3.20
N PHE A 275 -21.63 -4.13 -4.21
CA PHE A 275 -20.97 -4.58 -5.43
C PHE A 275 -21.55 -3.83 -6.63
N GLU A 276 -20.68 -3.31 -7.49
CA GLU A 276 -21.06 -2.62 -8.71
C GLU A 276 -20.32 -3.22 -9.91
N GLY A 277 -21.05 -3.71 -10.91
CA GLY A 277 -20.41 -4.33 -12.06
C GLY A 277 -19.83 -3.32 -13.06
N LYS A 278 -20.26 -2.05 -12.99
CA LYS A 278 -19.94 -1.02 -14.00
C LYS A 278 -19.53 0.30 -13.37
N LEU A 279 -18.40 0.83 -13.80
CA LEU A 279 -17.86 2.09 -13.30
C LEU A 279 -18.84 3.25 -13.45
N GLU A 280 -19.59 3.30 -14.56
CA GLU A 280 -20.52 4.39 -14.86
C GLU A 280 -21.68 4.46 -13.85
N LYS A 281 -22.00 3.33 -13.21
CA LYS A 281 -23.05 3.25 -12.18
C LYS A 281 -22.61 3.83 -10.83
N MET A 282 -21.31 4.03 -10.63
CA MET A 282 -20.82 4.82 -9.50
C MET A 282 -21.31 6.27 -9.59
N GLN A 283 -21.52 6.78 -10.81
CA GLN A 283 -21.93 8.16 -11.07
C GLN A 283 -21.00 9.16 -10.37
N PHE A 284 -19.69 9.01 -10.59
CA PHE A 284 -18.71 10.02 -10.22
C PHE A 284 -18.96 11.31 -11.02
N ARG A 285 -18.64 12.45 -10.41
CA ARG A 285 -18.82 13.77 -11.02
C ARG A 285 -17.99 13.92 -12.29
N ASN A 286 -16.72 13.50 -12.26
CA ASN A 286 -15.89 13.39 -13.47
C ASN A 286 -14.76 12.38 -13.25
N PHE A 287 -15.04 11.10 -13.54
CA PHE A 287 -14.06 10.03 -13.40
C PHE A 287 -12.79 10.28 -14.21
N ALA A 288 -12.91 10.73 -15.46
CA ALA A 288 -11.77 10.91 -16.36
C ALA A 288 -10.81 12.03 -15.90
N ALA A 289 -11.34 13.04 -15.20
CA ALA A 289 -10.54 14.11 -14.60
C ALA A 289 -10.08 13.81 -13.15
N GLY A 290 -10.35 12.61 -12.64
CA GLY A 290 -9.99 12.24 -11.26
C GLY A 290 -10.86 12.89 -10.17
N ASP A 291 -12.05 13.42 -10.52
CA ASP A 291 -13.04 13.93 -9.57
C ASP A 291 -14.03 12.81 -9.19
N TYR A 292 -13.67 12.11 -8.11
CA TYR A 292 -14.40 10.95 -7.60
C TYR A 292 -15.53 11.30 -6.61
N ARG A 293 -15.94 12.56 -6.55
CA ARG A 293 -17.15 12.93 -5.78
C ARG A 293 -18.36 12.24 -6.41
N LEU A 294 -19.18 11.58 -5.58
CA LEU A 294 -20.40 10.92 -6.05
C LEU A 294 -21.47 11.98 -6.35
N LEU A 295 -22.10 11.90 -7.53
CA LEU A 295 -23.25 12.74 -7.87
C LEU A 295 -24.42 12.49 -6.90
N PRO A 296 -25.32 13.49 -6.70
CA PRO A 296 -26.50 13.32 -5.85
C PRO A 296 -27.42 12.15 -6.26
N SER A 297 -27.40 11.77 -7.54
CA SER A 297 -28.16 10.64 -8.08
C SER A 297 -27.54 9.27 -7.77
N SER A 298 -26.26 9.24 -7.36
CA SER A 298 -25.57 7.98 -7.09
C SER A 298 -26.22 7.27 -5.92
N LYS A 299 -26.54 5.98 -6.08
CA LYS A 299 -27.06 5.15 -4.99
C LYS A 299 -26.05 4.99 -3.83
N TYR A 300 -24.79 5.31 -4.07
CA TYR A 300 -23.71 5.27 -3.08
C TYR A 300 -23.53 6.60 -2.32
N ARG A 301 -24.20 7.68 -2.76
CA ARG A 301 -24.18 8.96 -2.07
C ARG A 301 -24.72 8.78 -0.65
N LYS A 302 -23.96 9.22 0.36
CA LYS A 302 -24.25 9.09 1.79
C LYS A 302 -24.45 7.64 2.28
N ALA A 303 -24.03 6.64 1.52
CA ALA A 303 -24.17 5.23 1.88
C ALA A 303 -23.08 4.73 2.85
N GLY A 304 -22.06 5.56 3.09
CA GLY A 304 -20.94 5.27 3.97
C GLY A 304 -21.25 5.47 5.45
N ILE A 305 -20.22 5.27 6.28
CA ILE A 305 -20.33 5.39 7.73
C ILE A 305 -20.67 6.83 8.13
N GLY A 306 -21.62 6.99 9.05
CA GLY A 306 -22.05 8.31 9.55
C GLY A 306 -22.80 9.16 8.52
N GLY A 307 -23.34 8.55 7.45
CA GLY A 307 -24.06 9.28 6.40
C GLY A 307 -23.15 10.08 5.46
N LYS A 308 -21.85 9.77 5.47
CA LYS A 308 -20.87 10.28 4.50
C LYS A 308 -20.86 9.42 3.24
N ASP A 309 -20.23 9.92 2.18
CA ASP A 309 -19.92 9.10 1.02
C ASP A 309 -18.85 8.05 1.40
N PRO A 310 -18.91 6.82 0.83
CA PRO A 310 -17.78 5.91 0.88
C PRO A 310 -16.63 6.43 -0.01
N GLY A 311 -15.41 5.96 0.26
CA GLY A 311 -14.21 6.41 -0.42
C GLY A 311 -13.61 7.68 0.18
N ALA A 312 -12.64 8.25 -0.53
CA ALA A 312 -11.87 9.40 -0.07
C ALA A 312 -12.68 10.70 -0.07
N ASP A 313 -12.48 11.52 0.95
CA ASP A 313 -12.92 12.92 0.96
C ASP A 313 -12.09 13.74 -0.05
N ILE A 314 -12.63 13.90 -1.25
CA ILE A 314 -11.94 14.57 -2.36
C ILE A 314 -11.74 16.06 -2.09
N ASP A 315 -12.67 16.73 -1.38
CA ASP A 315 -12.53 18.14 -1.01
C ASP A 315 -11.35 18.34 -0.04
N ALA A 316 -11.24 17.47 0.97
CA ALA A 316 -10.12 17.50 1.91
C ALA A 316 -8.79 17.13 1.24
N LEU A 317 -8.80 16.14 0.33
CA LEU A 317 -7.63 15.72 -0.43
C LEU A 317 -7.09 16.84 -1.31
N GLU A 318 -7.93 17.46 -2.14
CA GLU A 318 -7.52 18.56 -3.02
C GLU A 318 -6.97 19.74 -2.23
N LYS A 319 -7.56 20.05 -1.07
CA LYS A 319 -7.03 21.07 -0.16
C LYS A 319 -5.67 20.70 0.45
N ALA A 320 -5.46 19.41 0.76
CA ALA A 320 -4.19 18.95 1.33
C ALA A 320 -3.05 18.95 0.29
N THR A 321 -3.36 18.65 -0.97
CA THR A 321 -2.41 18.62 -2.09
C THR A 321 -2.30 19.97 -2.81
N GLU A 322 -3.09 20.98 -2.41
CA GLU A 322 -3.01 22.33 -2.97
C GLU A 322 -1.59 22.90 -2.88
N GLY A 323 -1.09 23.40 -4.03
CA GLY A 323 0.25 23.97 -4.15
C GLY A 323 1.38 22.95 -4.28
N VAL A 324 1.09 21.64 -4.33
CA VAL A 324 2.10 20.64 -4.68
C VAL A 324 2.51 20.83 -6.14
N VAL A 325 3.80 21.06 -6.37
CA VAL A 325 4.36 21.38 -7.68
C VAL A 325 4.44 20.12 -8.56
N VAL A 326 3.48 19.96 -9.47
CA VAL A 326 3.46 18.89 -10.49
C VAL A 326 4.08 19.44 -11.78
N ASN A 327 5.35 19.11 -12.04
CA ASN A 327 6.17 19.75 -13.09
C ASN A 327 6.21 19.01 -14.45
N VAL A 328 5.31 18.04 -14.68
CA VAL A 328 5.23 17.31 -15.95
C VAL A 328 3.78 17.26 -16.39
N LYS A 329 3.52 17.45 -17.70
CA LYS A 329 2.17 17.36 -18.26
C LYS A 329 1.61 15.94 -18.01
N PRO A 330 0.30 15.79 -17.70
CA PRO A 330 -0.32 14.49 -17.61
C PRO A 330 -0.09 13.72 -18.92
N LEU A 331 0.22 12.43 -18.80
CA LEU A 331 0.19 11.53 -19.94
C LEU A 331 -1.21 11.61 -20.54
N ALA A 332 -1.30 11.85 -21.85
CA ALA A 332 -2.56 11.72 -22.54
C ALA A 332 -3.08 10.29 -22.31
N GLN A 333 -4.27 10.17 -21.72
CA GLN A 333 -5.01 8.90 -21.60
C GLN A 333 -5.26 8.30 -22.97
#